data_AF-A0A7C0X0F8-F1
#
_entry.id   AF-A0A7C0X0F8-F1
#
_cell.length_a   1.000
_cell.length_b   1.000
_cell.length_c   1.000
_cell.angle_alpha   90.00
_cell.angle_beta   90.00
_cell.angle_gamma   90.00
#
_symmetry.space_group_name_H-M   'P 1'
#
loop_
_entity.id
_entity.type
_entity.pdbx_description
1 polymer ?
#
loop_
_entity_poly.entity_id
_entity_poly.type
_entity_poly.pdbx_seq_one_letter_code
_entity_poly.pdbx_strand_id
1 'polypeptide(L)'
;MGEVMNKRGNALVIVLVVLLLFIVIFLSVPIGGHVGDIREATISFIFRTPPRFISMEVRVDQKPMVVKPGQAIKIKGNESIVITRINANTFFDSYLTADIEGFGKANDLHEPIDTSAIIKQLLEAGLHSIPIDVYYIDHKIAKIPLEIELTENDFIKSIKQAKDTDEKIALLRNAHTSFPGNKYFLDELDRLLNKKGDYESLVGIYKSIVDSNPNNIQALIKLSRYYIKIGLLEDSLTTCKRIEKLGKAGPGTYRRMAYIEQRLGSIDKSIAYLEKALKLSKNNETIIRDLGRLYLAKKEKQKAISLYKRIAASTRLKEIMIPVIEADIKAKNYKDASRILKHYTKVFPRDKNGFAELAMCMGKLGNTKAQILYSQKAAALAPRDPVILYNLAYAYDMGGNPSRAIDTYLKVLKLKPRDVDALSRAAFLSLKMKHYKDAYRYYSSLTKRSGKLNYIKGLLSSAIGLKDPDKIILASKKYLKKKKDYEVEITLGYAYESRAANESHEERIRDLKSALKAYKDALRLKPDATVPQERIPEVKIQILRAEKGIGN
;
A
#
# COMPACT_ATOMS: atom_id res chain seq x y z
N MET A 1 -83.88 70.98 -54.65
CA MET A 1 -82.70 70.10 -54.46
C MET A 1 -82.37 69.79 -52.99
N GLY A 2 -82.96 70.46 -51.97
CA GLY A 2 -82.64 70.22 -50.55
C GLY A 2 -83.32 69.01 -49.86
N GLU A 3 -84.54 68.61 -50.25
CA GLU A 3 -85.26 67.52 -49.54
C GLU A 3 -84.81 66.09 -49.91
N VAL A 4 -84.28 65.89 -51.13
CA VAL A 4 -83.84 64.56 -51.58
C VAL A 4 -82.47 64.20 -50.98
N MET A 5 -81.64 65.19 -50.64
CA MET A 5 -80.41 64.98 -49.87
C MET A 5 -80.69 64.62 -48.40
N ASN A 6 -81.77 65.13 -47.80
CA ASN A 6 -82.10 64.90 -46.38
C ASN A 6 -82.68 63.49 -46.11
N LYS A 7 -83.49 62.94 -47.05
CA LYS A 7 -83.99 61.55 -46.92
C LYS A 7 -82.90 60.49 -47.11
N ARG A 8 -81.93 60.72 -48.00
CA ARG A 8 -80.77 59.82 -48.15
C ARG A 8 -79.81 59.92 -46.96
N GLY A 9 -79.60 61.11 -46.41
CA GLY A 9 -78.85 61.31 -45.16
C GLY A 9 -79.49 60.59 -43.96
N ASN A 10 -80.80 60.76 -43.75
CA ASN A 10 -81.51 60.11 -42.64
C ASN A 10 -81.61 58.58 -42.78
N ALA A 11 -81.79 58.05 -44.00
CA ALA A 11 -81.75 56.60 -44.23
C ALA A 11 -80.36 56.03 -43.92
N LEU A 12 -79.30 56.74 -44.31
CA LEU A 12 -77.92 56.34 -44.01
C LEU A 12 -77.65 56.34 -42.49
N VAL A 13 -78.15 57.37 -41.79
CA VAL A 13 -78.02 57.49 -40.32
C VAL A 13 -78.79 56.39 -39.59
N ILE A 14 -80.02 56.08 -39.99
CA ILE A 14 -80.82 54.99 -39.39
C ILE A 14 -80.13 53.64 -39.61
N VAL A 15 -79.63 53.38 -40.82
CA VAL A 15 -78.86 52.16 -41.12
C VAL A 15 -77.62 52.08 -40.23
N LEU A 16 -76.86 53.18 -40.07
CA LEU A 16 -75.70 53.25 -39.19
C LEU A 16 -76.05 52.98 -37.73
N VAL A 17 -77.14 53.56 -37.20
CA VAL A 17 -77.58 53.35 -35.80
C VAL A 17 -78.00 51.91 -35.57
N VAL A 18 -78.76 51.30 -36.49
CA VAL A 18 -79.17 49.89 -36.39
C VAL A 18 -77.95 48.96 -36.45
N LEU A 19 -76.97 49.27 -37.31
CA LEU A 19 -75.72 48.51 -37.41
C LEU A 19 -74.88 48.63 -36.13
N LEU A 20 -74.82 49.83 -35.54
CA LEU A 20 -74.17 50.09 -34.25
C LEU A 20 -74.85 49.33 -33.11
N LEU A 21 -76.18 49.33 -33.06
CA LEU A 21 -76.95 48.61 -32.05
C LEU A 21 -76.76 47.09 -32.19
N PHE A 22 -76.72 46.58 -33.42
CA PHE A 22 -76.40 45.19 -33.70
C PHE A 22 -74.98 44.84 -33.27
N ILE A 23 -73.98 45.69 -33.54
CA ILE A 23 -72.59 45.50 -33.07
C ILE A 23 -72.55 45.51 -31.53
N VAL A 24 -73.23 46.43 -30.86
CA VAL A 24 -73.26 46.50 -29.38
C VAL A 24 -73.89 45.23 -28.80
N ILE A 25 -75.03 44.77 -29.34
CA ILE A 25 -75.68 43.52 -28.91
C ILE A 25 -74.78 42.32 -29.18
N PHE A 26 -74.20 42.24 -30.39
CA PHE A 26 -73.29 41.17 -30.77
C PHE A 26 -72.10 41.10 -29.82
N LEU A 27 -71.48 42.23 -29.44
CA LEU A 27 -70.35 42.27 -28.52
C LEU A 27 -70.74 41.98 -27.06
N SER A 28 -71.96 42.30 -26.65
CA SER A 28 -72.40 42.21 -25.24
C SER A 28 -72.99 40.85 -24.85
N VAL A 29 -73.55 40.09 -25.81
CA VAL A 29 -74.24 38.83 -25.52
C VAL A 29 -73.30 37.62 -25.67
N PRO A 30 -73.16 36.74 -24.66
CA PRO A 30 -72.46 35.46 -24.77
C PRO A 30 -73.13 34.52 -25.79
N ILE A 31 -72.38 34.06 -26.78
CA ILE A 31 -72.80 33.17 -27.88
C ILE A 31 -71.71 32.12 -28.01
N GLY A 32 -72.07 30.84 -28.07
CA GLY A 32 -71.13 29.73 -28.26
C GLY A 32 -70.92 29.35 -29.73
N GLY A 33 -70.00 28.42 -29.99
CA GLY A 33 -69.69 27.94 -31.34
C GLY A 33 -68.96 28.97 -32.20
N HIS A 34 -68.92 28.77 -33.52
CA HIS A 34 -68.17 29.63 -34.45
C HIS A 34 -68.54 31.11 -34.39
N VAL A 35 -69.81 31.43 -34.11
CA VAL A 35 -70.28 32.81 -33.95
C VAL A 35 -69.69 33.45 -32.68
N GLY A 36 -69.49 32.66 -31.63
CA GLY A 36 -68.77 33.04 -30.43
C GLY A 36 -67.30 33.37 -30.68
N ASP A 37 -66.60 32.54 -31.45
CA ASP A 37 -65.19 32.76 -31.81
C ASP A 37 -65.00 34.06 -32.61
N ILE A 38 -65.89 34.32 -33.58
CA ILE A 38 -65.93 35.57 -34.35
C ILE A 38 -66.19 36.76 -33.42
N ARG A 39 -67.11 36.62 -32.45
CA ARG A 39 -67.35 37.68 -31.46
C ARG A 39 -66.10 37.96 -30.64
N GLU A 40 -65.47 36.94 -30.07
CA GLU A 40 -64.29 37.14 -29.25
C GLU A 40 -63.12 37.75 -30.04
N ALA A 41 -62.93 37.36 -31.30
CA ALA A 41 -61.98 37.99 -32.21
C ALA A 41 -62.31 39.46 -32.49
N THR A 42 -63.59 39.79 -32.64
CA THR A 42 -64.07 41.17 -32.83
C THR A 42 -63.85 42.01 -31.58
N ILE A 43 -64.07 41.43 -30.39
CA ILE A 43 -63.77 42.07 -29.09
C ILE A 43 -62.26 42.34 -28.98
N SER A 44 -61.43 41.32 -29.23
CA SER A 44 -59.97 41.45 -29.20
C SER A 44 -59.46 42.56 -30.13
N PHE A 45 -60.01 42.63 -31.35
CA PHE A 45 -59.66 43.65 -32.32
C PHE A 45 -60.09 45.07 -31.91
N ILE A 46 -61.35 45.25 -31.50
CA ILE A 46 -61.89 46.59 -31.16
C ILE A 46 -61.26 47.13 -29.87
N PHE A 47 -61.15 46.30 -28.84
CA PHE A 47 -60.70 46.72 -27.51
C PHE A 47 -59.20 46.52 -27.28
N ARG A 48 -58.47 46.04 -28.29
CA ARG A 48 -57.03 45.72 -28.22
C ARG A 48 -56.70 44.80 -27.03
N THR A 49 -57.62 43.93 -26.64
CA THR A 49 -57.35 42.91 -25.62
C THR A 49 -56.63 41.72 -26.25
N PRO A 50 -55.67 41.09 -25.57
CA PRO A 50 -54.96 39.93 -26.12
C PRO A 50 -55.95 38.83 -26.51
N PRO A 51 -55.78 38.18 -27.68
CA PRO A 51 -56.61 37.06 -28.06
C PRO A 51 -56.37 35.86 -27.13
N ARG A 52 -57.41 35.05 -26.95
CA ARG A 52 -57.36 33.77 -26.26
C ARG A 52 -56.80 32.70 -27.19
N PHE A 53 -55.80 31.98 -26.69
CA PHE A 53 -55.27 30.78 -27.33
C PHE A 53 -56.32 29.65 -27.34
N ILE A 54 -56.51 29.00 -28.50
CA ILE A 54 -57.48 27.92 -28.71
C ILE A 54 -56.77 26.57 -28.85
N SER A 55 -55.78 26.47 -29.74
CA SER A 55 -54.99 25.25 -29.93
C SER A 55 -53.69 25.53 -30.68
N MET A 56 -52.77 24.59 -30.62
CA MET A 56 -51.54 24.59 -31.41
C MET A 56 -51.42 23.26 -32.14
N GLU A 57 -51.22 23.32 -33.46
CA GLU A 57 -50.93 22.16 -34.29
C GLU A 57 -49.42 21.99 -34.37
N VAL A 58 -48.96 20.79 -34.10
CA VAL A 58 -47.55 20.45 -34.01
C VAL A 58 -47.32 19.13 -34.75
N ARG A 59 -46.17 18.97 -35.38
CA ARG A 59 -45.70 17.68 -35.91
C ARG A 59 -44.52 17.21 -35.08
N VAL A 60 -44.65 16.02 -34.48
CA VAL A 60 -43.56 15.32 -33.79
C VAL A 60 -43.15 14.15 -34.68
N ASP A 61 -41.93 14.16 -35.20
CA ASP A 61 -41.44 13.19 -36.20
C ASP A 61 -42.45 12.94 -37.32
N GLN A 62 -42.93 14.05 -37.91
CA GLN A 62 -43.93 14.10 -38.97
C GLN A 62 -45.36 13.67 -38.58
N LYS A 63 -45.60 13.16 -37.37
CA LYS A 63 -46.95 12.80 -36.90
C LYS A 63 -47.68 14.05 -36.37
N PRO A 64 -48.89 14.36 -36.90
CA PRO A 64 -49.64 15.52 -36.46
C PRO A 64 -50.22 15.33 -35.04
N MET A 65 -50.18 16.39 -34.25
CA MET A 65 -50.68 16.48 -32.89
C MET A 65 -51.35 17.84 -32.70
N VAL A 66 -52.47 17.88 -31.98
CA VAL A 66 -53.15 19.13 -31.60
C VAL A 66 -53.09 19.29 -30.09
N VAL A 67 -52.57 20.43 -29.64
CA VAL A 67 -52.36 20.77 -28.24
C VAL A 67 -53.37 21.83 -27.82
N LYS A 68 -54.17 21.55 -26.79
CA LYS A 68 -55.15 22.47 -26.21
C LYS A 68 -54.59 23.19 -24.97
N PRO A 69 -55.22 24.27 -24.49
CA PRO A 69 -54.82 24.96 -23.27
C PRO A 69 -54.68 23.97 -22.10
N GLY A 70 -53.56 24.06 -21.38
CA GLY A 70 -53.26 23.17 -20.24
C GLY A 70 -52.71 21.79 -20.60
N GLN A 71 -52.59 21.45 -21.89
CA GLN A 71 -51.92 20.21 -22.32
C GLN A 71 -50.42 20.43 -22.54
N ALA A 72 -49.64 19.38 -22.33
CA ALA A 72 -48.22 19.33 -22.61
C ALA A 72 -47.93 18.58 -23.92
N ILE A 73 -46.87 18.96 -24.61
CA ILE A 73 -46.27 18.16 -25.67
C ILE A 73 -45.29 17.20 -25.01
N LYS A 74 -45.47 15.90 -25.24
CA LYS A 74 -44.58 14.87 -24.70
C LYS A 74 -43.75 14.29 -25.82
N ILE A 75 -42.44 14.34 -25.68
CA ILE A 75 -41.49 13.78 -26.64
C ILE A 75 -40.50 12.81 -26.02
N LYS A 76 -39.95 11.92 -26.85
CA LYS A 76 -38.97 10.88 -26.49
C LYS A 76 -37.66 11.12 -27.24
N GLY A 77 -36.59 11.48 -26.53
CA GLY A 77 -35.26 11.59 -27.15
C GLY A 77 -35.19 12.67 -28.24
N ASN A 78 -34.56 12.36 -29.38
CA ASN A 78 -34.19 13.32 -30.45
C ASN A 78 -35.31 13.54 -31.49
N GLU A 79 -36.58 13.47 -31.09
CA GLU A 79 -37.71 13.73 -32.00
C GLU A 79 -37.65 15.17 -32.51
N SER A 80 -37.90 15.38 -33.81
CA SER A 80 -38.02 16.72 -34.40
C SER A 80 -39.43 17.25 -34.22
N ILE A 81 -39.53 18.47 -33.72
CA ILE A 81 -40.80 19.16 -33.49
C ILE A 81 -40.92 20.30 -34.49
N VAL A 82 -42.05 20.43 -35.15
CA VAL A 82 -42.40 21.61 -35.97
C VAL A 82 -43.74 22.12 -35.49
N ILE A 83 -43.79 23.37 -35.01
CA ILE A 83 -45.06 24.04 -34.72
C ILE A 83 -45.64 24.46 -36.07
N THR A 84 -46.73 23.83 -36.52
CA THR A 84 -47.27 24.06 -37.86
C THR A 84 -48.33 25.13 -37.90
N ARG A 85 -49.08 25.34 -36.82
CA ARG A 85 -50.11 26.37 -36.75
C ARG A 85 -50.46 26.72 -35.30
N ILE A 86 -50.75 27.99 -35.04
CA ILE A 86 -51.35 28.45 -33.78
C ILE A 86 -52.75 28.94 -34.11
N ASN A 87 -53.75 28.46 -33.37
CA ASN A 87 -55.13 28.90 -33.48
C ASN A 87 -55.47 29.73 -32.24
N ALA A 88 -55.87 30.98 -32.46
CA ALA A 88 -56.38 31.90 -31.45
C ALA A 88 -57.64 32.60 -32.01
N ASN A 89 -58.46 33.18 -31.15
CA ASN A 89 -59.62 33.97 -31.58
C ASN A 89 -59.17 35.36 -32.10
N THR A 90 -58.47 35.38 -33.23
CA THR A 90 -58.01 36.61 -33.89
C THR A 90 -58.30 36.55 -35.39
N PHE A 91 -58.38 37.71 -36.04
CA PHE A 91 -58.44 37.81 -37.49
C PHE A 91 -57.06 37.86 -38.16
N PHE A 92 -56.00 38.00 -37.36
CA PHE A 92 -54.65 38.25 -37.84
C PHE A 92 -53.68 37.18 -37.33
N ASP A 93 -53.80 35.97 -37.87
CA ASP A 93 -52.90 34.85 -37.56
C ASP A 93 -51.43 35.20 -37.82
N SER A 94 -51.15 36.16 -38.71
CA SER A 94 -49.79 36.62 -39.04
C SER A 94 -49.03 37.27 -37.88
N TYR A 95 -49.72 37.68 -36.80
CA TYR A 95 -49.08 38.22 -35.59
C TYR A 95 -48.86 37.18 -34.49
N LEU A 96 -49.24 35.92 -34.72
CA LEU A 96 -48.99 34.84 -33.78
C LEU A 96 -47.56 34.32 -33.96
N THR A 97 -46.85 34.19 -32.84
CA THR A 97 -45.53 33.58 -32.79
C THR A 97 -45.47 32.55 -31.67
N ALA A 98 -44.56 31.59 -31.79
CA ALA A 98 -44.19 30.70 -30.71
C ALA A 98 -42.70 30.80 -30.48
N ASP A 99 -42.26 30.78 -29.23
CA ASP A 99 -40.86 30.88 -28.83
C ASP A 99 -40.59 29.82 -27.77
N ILE A 100 -39.56 29.01 -27.99
CA ILE A 100 -39.10 28.03 -27.00
C ILE A 100 -38.08 28.72 -26.11
N GLU A 101 -38.45 28.93 -24.84
CA GLU A 101 -37.65 29.75 -23.92
C GLU A 101 -36.19 29.28 -23.85
N GLY A 102 -35.28 30.10 -24.41
CA GLY A 102 -33.83 29.85 -24.41
C GLY A 102 -33.28 29.05 -25.59
N PHE A 103 -34.11 28.69 -26.59
CA PHE A 103 -33.73 27.90 -27.76
C PHE A 103 -34.30 28.49 -29.06
N GLY A 104 -33.83 28.00 -30.20
CA GLY A 104 -34.43 28.35 -31.48
C GLY A 104 -34.21 29.82 -31.88
N LYS A 105 -35.20 30.38 -32.58
CA LYS A 105 -35.27 31.79 -33.00
C LYS A 105 -36.33 32.49 -32.17
N ALA A 106 -36.36 33.83 -32.21
CA ALA A 106 -37.44 34.61 -31.58
C ALA A 106 -38.87 34.26 -32.07
N ASN A 107 -38.98 33.52 -33.19
CA ASN A 107 -40.21 32.87 -33.63
C ASN A 107 -39.88 31.50 -34.24
N ASP A 108 -40.25 30.46 -33.53
CA ASP A 108 -40.09 29.05 -33.92
C ASP A 108 -41.31 28.49 -34.68
N LEU A 109 -42.31 29.33 -34.98
CA LEU A 109 -43.44 28.92 -35.80
C LEU A 109 -42.97 28.54 -37.22
N HIS A 110 -43.37 27.35 -37.68
CA HIS A 110 -42.94 26.71 -38.92
C HIS A 110 -41.46 26.31 -39.01
N GLU A 111 -40.68 26.51 -37.95
CA GLU A 111 -39.27 26.12 -37.93
C GLU A 111 -39.13 24.70 -37.33
N PRO A 112 -38.27 23.85 -37.92
CA PRO A 112 -37.91 22.57 -37.31
C PRO A 112 -37.01 22.80 -36.10
N ILE A 113 -37.48 22.31 -34.95
CA ILE A 113 -36.77 22.38 -33.69
C ILE A 113 -35.97 21.08 -33.50
N ASP A 114 -34.66 21.22 -33.37
CA ASP A 114 -33.77 20.15 -32.93
C ASP A 114 -33.75 20.09 -31.41
N THR A 115 -34.37 19.04 -30.87
CA THR A 115 -34.53 18.84 -29.43
C THR A 115 -33.25 18.37 -28.75
N SER A 116 -32.19 18.04 -29.50
CA SER A 116 -30.92 17.57 -28.93
C SER A 116 -30.22 18.64 -28.07
N ALA A 117 -30.31 19.92 -28.45
CA ALA A 117 -29.79 21.03 -27.64
C ALA A 117 -30.62 21.26 -26.36
N ILE A 118 -31.94 21.10 -26.48
CA ILE A 118 -32.89 21.22 -25.36
C ILE A 118 -32.62 20.13 -24.32
N ILE A 119 -32.47 18.88 -24.75
CA ILE A 119 -32.16 17.73 -23.88
C ILE A 119 -30.88 18.00 -23.08
N LYS A 120 -29.83 18.50 -23.71
CA LYS A 120 -28.56 18.77 -23.03
C LYS A 120 -28.75 19.74 -21.85
N GLN A 121 -29.44 20.84 -22.08
CA GLN A 121 -29.64 21.86 -21.04
C GLN A 121 -30.64 21.40 -19.96
N LEU A 122 -31.66 20.63 -20.33
CA LEU A 122 -32.56 19.99 -19.36
C LEU A 122 -31.81 19.04 -18.43
N LEU A 123 -30.91 18.22 -18.99
CA LEU A 123 -30.07 17.28 -18.23
C LEU A 123 -29.15 18.02 -17.25
N GLU A 124 -28.52 19.11 -17.69
CA GLU A 124 -27.65 19.96 -16.86
C GLU A 124 -28.45 20.66 -15.75
N ALA A 125 -29.65 21.16 -16.05
CA ALA A 125 -30.51 21.86 -15.10
C ALA A 125 -31.35 20.94 -14.19
N GLY A 126 -31.39 19.63 -14.47
CA GLY A 126 -32.25 18.68 -13.75
C GLY A 126 -33.74 18.93 -13.99
N LEU A 127 -34.09 19.47 -15.16
CA LEU A 127 -35.46 19.79 -15.56
C LEU A 127 -36.04 18.68 -16.46
N HIS A 128 -37.36 18.53 -16.42
CA HIS A 128 -38.09 17.57 -17.26
C HIS A 128 -38.97 18.24 -18.32
N SER A 129 -39.08 19.57 -18.28
CA SER A 129 -39.84 20.33 -19.26
C SER A 129 -39.28 21.72 -19.48
N ILE A 130 -39.52 22.25 -20.68
CA ILE A 130 -39.28 23.65 -21.07
C ILE A 130 -40.57 24.22 -21.61
N PRO A 131 -40.89 25.49 -21.37
CA PRO A 131 -42.09 26.09 -21.92
C PRO A 131 -41.91 26.55 -23.36
N ILE A 132 -42.98 26.39 -24.14
CA ILE A 132 -43.20 27.09 -25.40
C ILE A 132 -44.16 28.23 -25.09
N ASP A 133 -43.68 29.46 -25.20
CA ASP A 133 -44.48 30.65 -25.03
C ASP A 133 -45.11 31.04 -26.36
N VAL A 134 -46.42 31.27 -26.35
CA VAL A 134 -47.18 31.72 -27.52
C VAL A 134 -47.50 33.19 -27.35
N TYR A 135 -47.16 34.00 -28.35
CA TYR A 135 -47.38 35.43 -28.35
C TYR A 135 -48.35 35.86 -29.44
N TYR A 136 -49.05 36.95 -29.17
CA TYR A 136 -49.71 37.78 -30.17
C TYR A 136 -49.15 39.18 -30.08
N ILE A 137 -48.43 39.62 -31.11
CA ILE A 137 -47.60 40.83 -31.07
C ILE A 137 -46.60 40.70 -29.89
N ASP A 138 -46.70 41.53 -28.86
CA ASP A 138 -45.81 41.51 -27.69
C ASP A 138 -46.47 40.91 -26.44
N HIS A 139 -47.71 40.39 -26.56
CA HIS A 139 -48.45 39.82 -25.44
C HIS A 139 -48.37 38.30 -25.42
N LYS A 140 -47.88 37.73 -24.33
CA LYS A 140 -47.91 36.28 -24.07
C LYS A 140 -49.36 35.84 -23.82
N ILE A 141 -49.88 34.97 -24.69
CA ILE A 141 -51.29 34.50 -24.65
C ILE A 141 -51.41 33.04 -24.20
N ALA A 142 -50.35 32.23 -24.29
CA ALA A 142 -50.31 30.89 -23.72
C ALA A 142 -48.88 30.45 -23.37
N LYS A 143 -48.80 29.44 -22.50
CA LYS A 143 -47.56 28.75 -22.12
C LYS A 143 -47.82 27.25 -22.19
N ILE A 144 -47.13 26.56 -23.08
CA ILE A 144 -47.33 25.14 -23.37
C ILE A 144 -46.10 24.37 -22.89
N PRO A 145 -46.21 23.45 -21.92
CA PRO A 145 -45.06 22.65 -21.49
C PRO A 145 -44.63 21.68 -22.58
N LEU A 146 -43.35 21.70 -22.94
CA LEU A 146 -42.68 20.65 -23.70
C LEU A 146 -41.98 19.72 -22.70
N GLU A 147 -42.61 18.59 -22.40
CA GLU A 147 -42.09 17.53 -21.54
C GLU A 147 -41.23 16.56 -22.33
N ILE A 148 -40.00 16.33 -21.87
CA ILE A 148 -39.07 15.40 -22.50
C ILE A 148 -38.88 14.18 -21.60
N GLU A 149 -39.24 13.00 -22.12
CA GLU A 149 -38.96 11.72 -21.46
C GLU A 149 -37.48 11.38 -21.64
N LEU A 150 -36.68 11.74 -20.64
CA LEU A 150 -35.25 11.44 -20.61
C LEU A 150 -35.03 9.95 -20.36
N THR A 151 -34.13 9.33 -21.12
CA THR A 151 -33.76 7.91 -20.98
C THR A 151 -32.39 7.74 -20.32
N GLU A 152 -32.07 6.53 -19.85
CA GLU A 152 -30.73 6.22 -19.34
C GLU A 152 -29.63 6.49 -20.39
N ASN A 153 -29.92 6.25 -21.67
CA ASN A 153 -28.97 6.46 -22.76
C ASN A 153 -28.65 7.95 -22.97
N ASP A 154 -29.61 8.84 -22.76
CA ASP A 154 -29.42 10.29 -22.86
C ASP A 154 -28.44 10.76 -21.79
N PHE A 155 -28.62 10.31 -20.54
CA PHE A 155 -27.67 10.54 -19.46
C PHE A 155 -26.29 9.96 -19.78
N ILE A 156 -26.21 8.70 -20.24
CA ILE A 156 -24.92 8.07 -20.58
C ILE A 156 -24.17 8.86 -21.66
N LYS A 157 -24.88 9.34 -22.69
CA LYS A 157 -24.29 10.14 -23.77
C LYS A 157 -23.75 11.46 -23.23
N SER A 158 -24.55 12.20 -22.46
CA SER A 158 -24.15 13.49 -21.88
C SER A 158 -23.00 13.33 -20.87
N ILE A 159 -23.02 12.30 -20.04
CA ILE A 159 -21.94 11.97 -19.08
C ILE A 159 -20.61 11.69 -19.79
N LYS A 160 -20.64 11.10 -21.00
CA LYS A 160 -19.44 10.87 -21.83
C LYS A 160 -18.92 12.16 -22.48
N GLN A 161 -19.79 13.13 -22.73
CA GLN A 161 -19.47 14.40 -23.39
C GLN A 161 -19.18 15.54 -22.42
N ALA A 162 -19.39 15.32 -21.11
CA ALA A 162 -19.10 16.29 -20.06
C ALA A 162 -17.66 16.80 -20.14
N LYS A 163 -17.49 18.11 -20.03
CA LYS A 163 -16.21 18.81 -20.20
C LYS A 163 -15.29 18.61 -19.01
N ASP A 164 -15.86 18.55 -17.82
CA ASP A 164 -15.12 18.41 -16.58
C ASP A 164 -15.79 17.44 -15.60
N THR A 165 -15.14 17.26 -14.44
CA THR A 165 -15.60 16.30 -13.44
C THR A 165 -16.84 16.79 -12.68
N ASP A 166 -17.03 18.10 -12.54
CA ASP A 166 -18.13 18.67 -11.75
C ASP A 166 -19.42 18.63 -12.55
N GLU A 167 -19.37 18.97 -13.84
CA GLU A 167 -20.48 18.75 -14.79
C GLU A 167 -20.89 17.28 -14.81
N LYS A 168 -19.90 16.38 -14.89
CA LYS A 168 -20.15 14.93 -14.88
C LYS A 168 -20.82 14.47 -13.59
N ILE A 169 -20.42 15.01 -12.44
CA ILE A 169 -21.04 14.71 -11.14
C ILE A 169 -22.48 15.21 -11.10
N ALA A 170 -22.76 16.42 -11.59
CA ALA A 170 -24.11 16.98 -11.64
C ALA A 170 -25.04 16.10 -12.49
N LEU A 171 -24.59 15.73 -13.70
CA LEU A 171 -25.32 14.82 -14.59
C LEU A 171 -25.58 13.46 -13.93
N LEU A 172 -24.59 12.90 -13.24
CA LEU A 172 -24.74 11.61 -12.53
C LEU A 172 -25.69 11.69 -11.33
N ARG A 173 -25.73 12.81 -10.61
CA ARG A 173 -26.71 13.03 -9.53
C ARG A 173 -28.12 13.07 -10.08
N ASN A 174 -28.34 13.81 -11.17
CA ASN A 174 -29.63 13.87 -11.84
C ASN A 174 -30.02 12.49 -12.37
N ALA A 175 -29.09 11.77 -13.02
CA ALA A 175 -29.30 10.42 -13.50
C ALA A 175 -29.69 9.45 -12.38
N HIS A 176 -29.02 9.52 -11.22
CA HIS A 176 -29.33 8.69 -10.06
C HIS A 176 -30.71 9.01 -9.47
N THR A 177 -31.10 10.28 -9.44
CA THR A 177 -32.44 10.69 -8.98
C THR A 177 -33.53 10.17 -9.91
N SER A 178 -33.34 10.27 -11.23
CA SER A 178 -34.31 9.77 -12.22
C SER A 178 -34.33 8.23 -12.30
N PHE A 179 -33.18 7.58 -12.11
CA PHE A 179 -33.00 6.13 -12.24
C PHE A 179 -32.31 5.53 -11.01
N PRO A 180 -32.98 5.51 -9.83
CA PRO A 180 -32.34 5.09 -8.57
C PRO A 180 -31.92 3.62 -8.55
N GLY A 181 -32.52 2.77 -9.41
CA GLY A 181 -32.16 1.37 -9.57
C GLY A 181 -30.93 1.12 -10.45
N ASN A 182 -30.46 2.12 -11.19
CA ASN A 182 -29.36 1.97 -12.12
C ASN A 182 -28.01 2.00 -11.38
N LYS A 183 -27.35 0.83 -11.34
CA LYS A 183 -26.06 0.66 -10.65
C LYS A 183 -24.91 1.42 -11.30
N TYR A 184 -24.93 1.58 -12.62
CA TYR A 184 -23.85 2.28 -13.33
C TYR A 184 -23.76 3.74 -12.89
N PHE A 185 -24.89 4.45 -12.79
CA PHE A 185 -24.91 5.84 -12.32
C PHE A 185 -24.43 5.96 -10.89
N LEU A 186 -24.92 5.10 -9.99
CA LEU A 186 -24.50 5.12 -8.59
C LEU A 186 -23.01 4.79 -8.42
N ASP A 187 -22.49 3.77 -9.12
CA ASP A 187 -21.08 3.37 -9.00
C ASP A 187 -20.12 4.41 -9.59
N GLU A 188 -20.48 5.03 -10.72
CA GLU A 188 -19.67 6.10 -11.32
C GLU A 188 -19.71 7.39 -10.47
N LEU A 189 -20.89 7.73 -9.92
CA LEU A 189 -21.03 8.85 -8.98
C LEU A 189 -20.21 8.60 -7.70
N ASP A 190 -20.30 7.39 -7.13
CA ASP A 190 -19.52 6.96 -5.96
C ASP A 190 -18.02 7.09 -6.22
N ARG A 191 -17.56 6.64 -7.39
CA ARG A 191 -16.15 6.72 -7.80
C ARG A 191 -15.65 8.16 -7.90
N LEU A 192 -16.42 9.06 -8.53
CA LEU A 192 -16.02 10.45 -8.73
C LEU A 192 -16.03 11.25 -7.42
N LEU A 193 -17.09 11.13 -6.61
CA LEU A 193 -17.17 11.82 -5.33
C LEU A 193 -16.10 11.33 -4.35
N ASN A 194 -15.83 10.03 -4.32
CA ASN A 194 -14.76 9.46 -3.49
C ASN A 194 -13.37 9.95 -3.93
N LYS A 195 -13.14 10.12 -5.24
CA LYS A 195 -11.91 10.73 -5.76
C LYS A 195 -11.79 12.21 -5.37
N LYS A 196 -12.90 12.96 -5.38
CA LYS A 196 -12.96 14.37 -4.96
C LYS A 196 -12.85 14.53 -3.43
N GLY A 197 -13.12 13.47 -2.67
CA GLY A 197 -13.18 13.51 -1.21
C GLY A 197 -14.47 14.10 -0.66
N ASP A 198 -15.51 14.23 -1.48
CA ASP A 198 -16.85 14.70 -1.07
C ASP A 198 -17.62 13.53 -0.43
N TYR A 199 -17.24 13.22 0.80
CA TYR A 199 -17.78 12.08 1.55
C TYR A 199 -19.14 12.40 2.17
N GLU A 200 -19.44 13.67 2.45
CA GLU A 200 -20.71 14.16 2.96
C GLU A 200 -21.83 13.87 1.97
N SER A 201 -21.62 14.15 0.68
CA SER A 201 -22.58 13.80 -0.36
C SER A 201 -22.81 12.29 -0.47
N LEU A 202 -21.75 11.50 -0.34
CA LEU A 202 -21.85 10.04 -0.36
C LEU A 202 -22.64 9.51 0.84
N VAL A 203 -22.45 10.09 2.02
CA VAL A 203 -23.28 9.77 3.19
C VAL A 203 -24.74 10.07 2.90
N GLY A 204 -25.07 11.24 2.32
CA GLY A 204 -26.44 11.58 1.94
C GLY A 204 -27.07 10.57 0.98
N ILE A 205 -26.35 10.20 -0.09
CA ILE A 205 -26.81 9.23 -1.09
C ILE A 205 -27.04 7.85 -0.46
N TYR A 206 -26.07 7.31 0.28
CA TYR A 206 -26.23 5.97 0.86
C TYR A 206 -27.22 5.95 2.03
N LYS A 207 -27.43 7.07 2.73
CA LYS A 207 -28.47 7.21 3.73
C LYS A 207 -29.87 7.13 3.08
N SER A 208 -30.13 7.82 1.97
CA SER A 208 -31.44 7.73 1.28
C SER A 208 -31.73 6.31 0.77
N ILE A 209 -30.70 5.59 0.28
CA ILE A 209 -30.82 4.19 -0.14
C ILE A 209 -31.15 3.28 1.06
N VAL A 210 -30.56 3.53 2.23
CA VAL A 210 -30.84 2.77 3.45
C VAL A 210 -32.20 3.12 4.05
N ASP A 211 -32.65 4.36 3.94
CA ASP A 211 -33.96 4.79 4.43
C ASP A 211 -35.10 4.18 3.59
N SER A 212 -34.91 4.10 2.27
CA SER A 212 -35.86 3.44 1.36
C SER A 212 -35.78 1.91 1.42
N ASN A 213 -34.59 1.34 1.59
CA ASN A 213 -34.39 -0.10 1.79
C ASN A 213 -33.54 -0.38 3.05
N PRO A 214 -34.21 -0.48 4.21
CA PRO A 214 -33.61 -0.75 5.52
C PRO A 214 -32.63 -1.92 5.61
N ASN A 215 -32.75 -2.91 4.71
CA ASN A 215 -31.98 -4.15 4.77
C ASN A 215 -30.93 -4.27 3.65
N ASN A 216 -30.67 -3.19 2.90
CA ASN A 216 -29.63 -3.16 1.88
C ASN A 216 -28.22 -3.21 2.49
N ILE A 217 -27.67 -4.42 2.60
CA ILE A 217 -26.35 -4.66 3.25
C ILE A 217 -25.22 -3.92 2.54
N GLN A 218 -25.24 -3.82 1.21
CA GLN A 218 -24.18 -3.13 0.47
C GLN A 218 -24.19 -1.63 0.73
N ALA A 219 -25.39 -1.02 0.77
CA ALA A 219 -25.56 0.37 1.14
C ALA A 219 -25.11 0.62 2.59
N LEU A 220 -25.48 -0.25 3.55
CA LEU A 220 -25.01 -0.15 4.94
C LEU A 220 -23.47 -0.25 5.05
N ILE A 221 -22.82 -1.11 4.26
CA ILE A 221 -21.36 -1.22 4.20
C ILE A 221 -20.71 0.05 3.63
N LYS A 222 -21.30 0.64 2.59
CA LYS A 222 -20.81 1.90 2.00
C LYS A 222 -21.02 3.07 2.94
N LEU A 223 -22.21 3.19 3.53
CA LEU A 223 -22.57 4.21 4.51
C LEU A 223 -21.63 4.20 5.72
N SER A 224 -21.42 3.03 6.35
CA SER A 224 -20.45 2.92 7.46
C SER A 224 -19.03 3.32 7.05
N ARG A 225 -18.58 2.97 5.84
CA ARG A 225 -17.27 3.39 5.34
C ARG A 225 -17.16 4.90 5.20
N TYR A 226 -18.20 5.57 4.71
CA TYR A 226 -18.18 7.02 4.53
C TYR A 226 -18.37 7.78 5.83
N TYR A 227 -19.17 7.27 6.77
CA TYR A 227 -19.19 7.78 8.15
C TYR A 227 -17.80 7.77 8.80
N ILE A 228 -17.00 6.71 8.61
CA ILE A 228 -15.60 6.69 9.05
C ILE A 228 -14.77 7.82 8.42
N LYS A 229 -14.98 8.12 7.13
CA LYS A 229 -14.20 9.11 6.38
C LYS A 229 -14.47 10.54 6.86
N ILE A 230 -15.71 10.86 7.22
CA ILE A 230 -16.10 12.17 7.77
C ILE A 230 -15.96 12.26 9.29
N GLY A 231 -15.51 11.18 9.95
CA GLY A 231 -15.26 11.18 11.40
C GLY A 231 -16.48 10.88 12.29
N LEU A 232 -17.64 10.54 11.71
CA LEU A 232 -18.84 10.11 12.46
C LEU A 232 -18.71 8.64 12.88
N LEU A 233 -17.85 8.39 13.86
CA LEU A 233 -17.45 7.05 14.29
C LEU A 233 -18.60 6.27 14.93
N GLU A 234 -19.41 6.93 15.77
CA GLU A 234 -20.55 6.37 16.47
C GLU A 234 -21.66 5.94 15.51
N ASP A 235 -21.98 6.78 14.51
CA ASP A 235 -22.95 6.45 13.45
C ASP A 235 -22.48 5.28 12.61
N SER A 236 -21.18 5.24 12.29
CA SER A 236 -20.57 4.09 11.62
C SER A 236 -20.67 2.82 12.47
N LEU A 237 -20.47 2.90 13.78
CA LEU A 237 -20.54 1.73 14.66
C LEU A 237 -21.98 1.21 14.74
N THR A 238 -22.95 2.12 14.89
CA THR A 238 -24.38 1.80 14.88
C THR A 238 -24.80 1.13 13.57
N THR A 239 -24.33 1.65 12.44
CA THR A 239 -24.55 1.06 11.11
C THR A 239 -23.95 -0.35 11.02
N CYS A 240 -22.74 -0.58 11.52
CA CYS A 240 -22.13 -1.91 11.57
C CYS A 240 -22.88 -2.88 12.50
N LYS A 241 -23.32 -2.44 13.68
CA LYS A 241 -24.14 -3.24 14.62
C LYS A 241 -25.47 -3.65 14.01
N ARG A 242 -26.06 -2.81 13.16
CA ARG A 242 -27.24 -3.16 12.37
C ARG A 242 -26.96 -4.30 11.40
N ILE A 243 -25.82 -4.28 10.69
CA ILE A 243 -25.40 -5.38 9.82
C ILE A 243 -25.21 -6.69 10.62
N GLU A 244 -24.66 -6.60 11.85
CA GLU A 244 -24.54 -7.74 12.77
C GLU A 244 -25.91 -8.29 13.19
N LYS A 245 -26.85 -7.42 13.58
CA LYS A 245 -28.23 -7.79 13.96
C LYS A 245 -28.99 -8.49 12.81
N LEU A 246 -28.71 -8.11 11.56
CA LEU A 246 -29.28 -8.75 10.37
C LEU A 246 -28.64 -10.13 10.05
N GLY A 247 -27.65 -10.58 10.84
CA GLY A 247 -26.95 -11.85 10.61
C GLY A 247 -26.04 -11.84 9.37
N LYS A 248 -25.69 -10.66 8.84
CA LYS A 248 -24.89 -10.49 7.61
C LYS A 248 -23.50 -9.91 7.89
N ALA A 249 -23.07 -9.85 9.15
CA ALA A 249 -21.73 -9.38 9.50
C ALA A 249 -20.65 -10.40 9.12
N GLY A 250 -19.85 -10.04 8.12
CA GLY A 250 -18.66 -10.79 7.72
C GLY A 250 -17.36 -10.27 8.37
N PRO A 251 -16.20 -10.86 8.03
CA PRO A 251 -14.89 -10.45 8.54
C PRO A 251 -14.58 -8.97 8.30
N GLY A 252 -14.99 -8.43 7.14
CA GLY A 252 -14.80 -7.03 6.79
C GLY A 252 -15.63 -6.07 7.65
N THR A 253 -16.80 -6.47 8.13
CA THR A 253 -17.64 -5.68 9.05
C THR A 253 -17.00 -5.62 10.42
N TYR A 254 -16.61 -6.76 10.98
CA TYR A 254 -15.94 -6.80 12.29
C TYR A 254 -14.60 -6.08 12.28
N ARG A 255 -13.82 -6.17 11.20
CA ARG A 255 -12.58 -5.39 11.06
C ARG A 255 -12.85 -3.88 10.99
N ARG A 256 -13.96 -3.44 10.38
CA ARG A 256 -14.41 -2.04 10.42
C ARG A 256 -14.80 -1.62 11.84
N MET A 257 -15.57 -2.43 12.56
CA MET A 257 -15.92 -2.17 13.97
C MET A 257 -14.68 -2.06 14.85
N ALA A 258 -13.70 -2.93 14.64
CA ALA A 258 -12.43 -2.85 15.35
C ALA A 258 -11.66 -1.56 15.07
N TYR A 259 -11.61 -1.14 13.80
CA TYR A 259 -10.99 0.14 13.43
C TYR A 259 -11.70 1.32 14.12
N ILE A 260 -13.03 1.32 14.15
CA ILE A 260 -13.83 2.36 14.80
C ILE A 260 -13.53 2.40 16.30
N GLU A 261 -13.59 1.27 17.00
CA GLU A 261 -13.30 1.19 18.44
C GLU A 261 -11.87 1.62 18.77
N GLN A 262 -10.90 1.34 17.89
CA GLN A 262 -9.53 1.84 18.05
C GLN A 262 -9.48 3.37 17.99
N ARG A 263 -10.23 3.99 17.07
CA ARG A 263 -10.33 5.45 16.94
C ARG A 263 -11.08 6.09 18.11
N LEU A 264 -12.00 5.36 18.72
CA LEU A 264 -12.69 5.73 19.96
C LEU A 264 -11.88 5.43 21.24
N GLY A 265 -10.63 4.94 21.11
CA GLY A 265 -9.73 4.68 22.24
C GLY A 265 -9.96 3.34 22.96
N SER A 266 -10.91 2.51 22.52
CA SER A 266 -11.25 1.22 23.12
C SER A 266 -10.48 0.06 22.48
N ILE A 267 -9.21 -0.12 22.87
CA ILE A 267 -8.34 -1.19 22.34
C ILE A 267 -8.92 -2.60 22.61
N ASP A 268 -9.47 -2.85 23.79
CA ASP A 268 -10.00 -4.19 24.14
C ASP A 268 -11.21 -4.59 23.29
N LYS A 269 -12.12 -3.65 23.01
CA LYS A 269 -13.24 -3.89 22.10
C LYS A 269 -12.75 -4.10 20.66
N SER A 270 -11.73 -3.35 20.25
CA SER A 270 -11.09 -3.52 18.94
C SER A 270 -10.52 -4.94 18.77
N ILE A 271 -9.81 -5.44 19.78
CA ILE A 271 -9.31 -6.83 19.83
C ILE A 271 -10.47 -7.82 19.75
N ALA A 272 -11.52 -7.66 20.57
CA ALA A 272 -12.67 -8.57 20.57
C ALA A 272 -13.35 -8.65 19.19
N TYR A 273 -13.50 -7.53 18.49
CA TYR A 273 -14.04 -7.52 17.12
C TYR A 273 -13.09 -8.18 16.12
N LEU A 274 -11.78 -7.95 16.20
CA LEU A 274 -10.83 -8.66 15.33
C LEU A 274 -10.78 -10.16 15.61
N GLU A 275 -10.96 -10.60 16.85
CA GLU A 275 -11.09 -12.02 17.20
C GLU A 275 -12.35 -12.63 16.56
N LYS A 276 -13.51 -11.92 16.58
CA LYS A 276 -14.70 -12.33 15.81
C LYS A 276 -14.39 -12.42 14.31
N ALA A 277 -13.71 -11.42 13.74
CA ALA A 277 -13.31 -11.42 12.33
C ALA A 277 -12.39 -12.61 11.99
N LEU A 278 -11.45 -12.92 12.88
CA LEU A 278 -10.50 -14.03 12.73
C LEU A 278 -11.19 -15.40 12.83
N LYS A 279 -12.21 -15.56 13.67
CA LYS A 279 -13.02 -16.79 13.75
C LYS A 279 -13.66 -17.10 12.39
N LEU A 280 -14.18 -16.08 11.70
CA LEU A 280 -14.79 -16.22 10.37
C LEU A 280 -13.76 -16.37 9.23
N SER A 281 -12.55 -15.87 9.40
CA SER A 281 -11.49 -15.94 8.40
C SER A 281 -10.15 -16.23 9.03
N LYS A 282 -9.97 -17.51 9.38
CA LYS A 282 -8.87 -18.03 10.19
C LYS A 282 -7.50 -17.49 9.76
N ASN A 283 -7.16 -17.49 8.47
CA ASN A 283 -5.83 -17.12 7.99
C ASN A 283 -5.82 -15.84 7.13
N ASN A 284 -6.76 -14.91 7.35
CA ASN A 284 -6.76 -13.64 6.64
C ASN A 284 -5.58 -12.78 7.10
N GLU A 285 -4.66 -12.49 6.18
CA GLU A 285 -3.41 -11.75 6.46
C GLU A 285 -3.68 -10.38 7.09
N THR A 286 -4.69 -9.66 6.58
CA THR A 286 -4.98 -8.30 7.07
C THR A 286 -5.52 -8.31 8.50
N ILE A 287 -6.41 -9.26 8.83
CA ILE A 287 -6.94 -9.41 10.19
C ILE A 287 -5.83 -9.85 11.16
N ILE A 288 -5.00 -10.82 10.75
CA ILE A 288 -3.86 -11.27 11.56
C ILE A 288 -2.89 -10.13 11.85
N ARG A 289 -2.56 -9.33 10.84
CA ARG A 289 -1.70 -8.16 10.99
C ARG A 289 -2.31 -7.14 11.95
N ASP A 290 -3.56 -6.75 11.72
CA ASP A 290 -4.21 -5.71 12.52
C ASP A 290 -4.35 -6.16 13.99
N LEU A 291 -4.72 -7.42 14.25
CA LEU A 291 -4.83 -7.97 15.61
C LEU A 291 -3.46 -8.15 16.27
N GLY A 292 -2.46 -8.63 15.54
CA GLY A 292 -1.10 -8.78 16.05
C GLY A 292 -0.48 -7.44 16.47
N ARG A 293 -0.73 -6.36 15.71
CA ARG A 293 -0.32 -5.00 16.09
C ARG A 293 -0.96 -4.54 17.39
N LEU A 294 -2.25 -4.82 17.60
CA LEU A 294 -2.93 -4.49 18.86
C LEU A 294 -2.38 -5.29 20.05
N TYR A 295 -2.11 -6.58 19.89
CA TYR A 295 -1.46 -7.36 20.94
C TYR A 295 -0.05 -6.84 21.26
N LEU A 296 0.72 -6.41 20.27
CA LEU A 296 2.03 -5.77 20.50
C LEU A 296 1.88 -4.44 21.26
N ALA A 297 0.89 -3.62 20.92
CA ALA A 297 0.59 -2.37 21.63
C ALA A 297 0.20 -2.63 23.10
N LYS A 298 -0.52 -3.73 23.38
CA LYS A 298 -0.84 -4.20 24.74
C LYS A 298 0.34 -4.90 25.46
N LYS A 299 1.54 -4.93 24.85
CA LYS A 299 2.71 -5.67 25.35
C LYS A 299 2.50 -7.19 25.45
N GLU A 300 1.46 -7.73 24.81
CA GLU A 300 1.13 -9.16 24.75
C GLU A 300 1.88 -9.84 23.57
N LYS A 301 3.22 -9.70 23.55
CA LYS A 301 4.08 -10.10 22.42
C LYS A 301 3.91 -11.57 22.02
N GLN A 302 3.69 -12.45 22.98
CA GLN A 302 3.56 -13.89 22.79
C GLN A 302 2.29 -14.23 21.98
N LYS A 303 1.17 -13.55 22.26
CA LYS A 303 -0.07 -13.72 21.48
C LYS A 303 0.11 -13.24 20.04
N ALA A 304 0.76 -12.08 19.85
CA ALA A 304 1.08 -11.56 18.53
C ALA A 304 1.95 -12.54 17.71
N ILE A 305 3.03 -13.07 18.30
CA ILE A 305 3.91 -14.04 17.64
C ILE A 305 3.15 -15.32 17.29
N SER A 306 2.35 -15.86 18.22
CA SER A 306 1.52 -17.05 17.97
C SER A 306 0.59 -16.85 16.77
N LEU A 307 -0.02 -15.66 16.68
CA LEU A 307 -0.90 -15.29 15.58
C LEU A 307 -0.12 -15.15 14.25
N TYR A 308 1.00 -14.44 14.25
CA TYR A 308 1.85 -14.23 13.09
C TYR A 308 2.43 -15.53 12.51
N LYS A 309 2.77 -16.50 13.38
CA LYS A 309 3.26 -17.83 12.98
C LYS A 309 2.36 -18.54 11.97
N ARG A 310 1.05 -18.28 12.01
CA ARG A 310 0.05 -18.92 11.13
C ARG A 310 0.24 -18.58 9.65
N ILE A 311 0.84 -17.43 9.34
CA ILE A 311 1.00 -16.94 7.96
C ILE A 311 2.44 -16.53 7.62
N ALA A 312 3.36 -16.56 8.59
CA ALA A 312 4.75 -16.12 8.39
C ALA A 312 5.47 -16.83 7.22
N ALA A 313 5.09 -18.07 6.90
CA ALA A 313 5.68 -18.84 5.82
C ALA A 313 5.09 -18.56 4.42
N SER A 314 4.06 -17.72 4.30
CA SER A 314 3.41 -17.37 3.03
C SER A 314 3.26 -15.87 2.78
N THR A 315 3.25 -15.06 3.84
CA THR A 315 3.17 -13.60 3.75
C THR A 315 4.38 -12.96 3.04
N ARG A 316 4.21 -11.73 2.57
CA ARG A 316 5.29 -10.86 2.07
C ARG A 316 5.61 -9.70 3.02
N LEU A 317 5.05 -9.70 4.24
CA LEU A 317 5.17 -8.60 5.18
C LEU A 317 6.30 -8.82 6.19
N LYS A 318 7.35 -7.98 6.13
CA LYS A 318 8.50 -8.04 7.08
C LYS A 318 8.06 -7.91 8.55
N GLU A 319 7.07 -7.08 8.82
CA GLU A 319 6.52 -6.86 10.16
C GLU A 319 5.93 -8.13 10.81
N ILE A 320 5.59 -9.13 10.00
CA ILE A 320 5.10 -10.44 10.46
C ILE A 320 6.25 -11.45 10.48
N MET A 321 7.05 -11.49 9.42
CA MET A 321 8.12 -12.49 9.28
C MET A 321 9.22 -12.33 10.32
N ILE A 322 9.74 -11.10 10.50
CA ILE A 322 10.92 -10.84 11.35
C ILE A 322 10.66 -11.21 12.82
N PRO A 323 9.57 -10.74 13.47
CA PRO A 323 9.33 -11.09 14.87
C PRO A 323 9.18 -12.59 15.11
N VAL A 324 8.64 -13.32 14.13
CA VAL A 324 8.52 -14.79 14.23
C VAL A 324 9.88 -15.46 14.06
N ILE A 325 10.68 -15.04 13.07
CA ILE A 325 12.04 -15.54 12.86
C ILE A 325 12.89 -15.32 14.12
N GLU A 326 12.90 -14.11 14.67
CA GLU A 326 13.63 -13.77 15.89
C GLU A 326 13.16 -14.59 17.09
N ALA A 327 11.85 -14.75 17.26
CA ALA A 327 11.28 -15.56 18.33
C ALA A 327 11.68 -17.03 18.22
N ASP A 328 11.66 -17.60 17.02
CA ASP A 328 12.05 -18.99 16.79
C ASP A 328 13.57 -19.18 16.94
N ILE A 329 14.40 -18.23 16.50
CA ILE A 329 15.86 -18.26 16.75
C ILE A 329 16.14 -18.19 18.25
N LYS A 330 15.50 -17.27 18.98
CA LYS A 330 15.67 -17.13 20.44
C LYS A 330 15.24 -18.38 21.19
N ALA A 331 14.14 -19.01 20.75
CA ALA A 331 13.65 -20.28 21.27
C ALA A 331 14.48 -21.50 20.81
N LYS A 332 15.52 -21.30 19.99
CA LYS A 332 16.33 -22.37 19.36
C LYS A 332 15.53 -23.30 18.45
N ASN A 333 14.35 -22.87 17.98
CA ASN A 333 13.51 -23.55 16.99
C ASN A 333 14.06 -23.32 15.57
N TYR A 334 15.31 -23.71 15.33
CA TYR A 334 16.01 -23.41 14.08
C TYR A 334 15.34 -24.02 12.84
N LYS A 335 14.63 -25.14 13.00
CA LYS A 335 13.87 -25.80 11.92
C LYS A 335 12.76 -24.87 11.41
N ASP A 336 11.94 -24.33 12.30
CA ASP A 336 10.86 -23.40 11.95
C ASP A 336 11.38 -22.07 11.44
N ALA A 337 12.39 -21.49 12.10
CA ALA A 337 13.05 -20.28 11.63
C ALA A 337 13.58 -20.45 10.19
N SER A 338 14.24 -21.59 9.90
CA SER A 338 14.79 -21.85 8.55
C SER A 338 13.69 -21.98 7.48
N ARG A 339 12.51 -22.51 7.83
CA ARG A 339 11.37 -22.62 6.91
C ARG A 339 10.88 -21.22 6.51
N ILE A 340 10.73 -20.33 7.47
CA ILE A 340 10.29 -18.95 7.23
C ILE A 340 11.39 -18.16 6.50
N LEU A 341 12.65 -18.30 6.89
CA LEU A 341 13.80 -17.65 6.26
C LEU A 341 14.01 -18.09 4.79
N LYS A 342 13.71 -19.34 4.43
CA LYS A 342 13.70 -19.79 3.03
C LYS A 342 12.66 -19.05 2.19
N HIS A 343 11.49 -18.76 2.75
CA HIS A 343 10.49 -17.91 2.08
C HIS A 343 10.92 -16.44 2.06
N TYR A 344 11.39 -15.92 3.20
CA TYR A 344 11.89 -14.55 3.36
C TYR A 344 12.94 -14.20 2.31
N THR A 345 13.93 -15.07 2.10
CA THR A 345 15.02 -14.85 1.13
C THR A 345 14.56 -14.94 -0.33
N LYS A 346 13.41 -15.57 -0.63
CA LYS A 346 12.78 -15.49 -1.96
C LYS A 346 12.04 -14.18 -2.16
N VAL A 347 11.35 -13.69 -1.13
CA VAL A 347 10.60 -12.42 -1.17
C VAL A 347 11.54 -11.21 -1.16
N PHE A 348 12.65 -11.30 -0.42
CA PHE A 348 13.66 -10.25 -0.24
C PHE A 348 15.05 -10.72 -0.69
N PRO A 349 15.27 -10.97 -2.00
CA PRO A 349 16.49 -11.60 -2.50
C PRO A 349 17.75 -10.74 -2.41
N ARG A 350 17.63 -9.46 -2.04
CA ARG A 350 18.75 -8.54 -1.83
C ARG A 350 19.09 -8.31 -0.35
N ASP A 351 18.36 -8.96 0.56
CA ASP A 351 18.60 -8.83 1.99
C ASP A 351 19.67 -9.81 2.46
N LYS A 352 20.91 -9.33 2.58
CA LYS A 352 22.06 -10.12 3.05
C LYS A 352 21.84 -10.74 4.43
N ASN A 353 21.12 -10.05 5.33
CA ASN A 353 20.94 -10.49 6.70
C ASN A 353 20.01 -11.72 6.74
N GLY A 354 18.98 -11.74 5.89
CA GLY A 354 18.11 -12.93 5.75
C GLY A 354 18.87 -14.17 5.30
N PHE A 355 19.82 -14.04 4.36
CA PHE A 355 20.69 -15.16 3.98
C PHE A 355 21.66 -15.56 5.09
N ALA A 356 22.22 -14.60 5.83
CA ALA A 356 23.13 -14.86 6.95
C ALA A 356 22.43 -15.60 8.10
N GLU A 357 21.21 -15.19 8.47
CA GLU A 357 20.40 -15.88 9.48
C GLU A 357 20.00 -17.27 9.01
N LEU A 358 19.63 -17.42 7.73
CA LEU A 358 19.33 -18.74 7.17
C LEU A 358 20.55 -19.67 7.23
N ALA A 359 21.73 -19.16 6.90
CA ALA A 359 22.98 -19.90 7.01
C ALA A 359 23.26 -20.32 8.46
N MET A 360 23.10 -19.40 9.41
CA MET A 360 23.24 -19.69 10.84
C MET A 360 22.29 -20.80 11.29
N CYS A 361 21.00 -20.72 10.93
CA CYS A 361 20.02 -21.77 11.24
C CYS A 361 20.43 -23.12 10.65
N MET A 362 20.91 -23.15 9.40
CA MET A 362 21.39 -24.39 8.77
C MET A 362 22.60 -24.98 9.51
N GLY A 363 23.54 -24.14 9.94
CA GLY A 363 24.68 -24.59 10.75
C GLY A 363 24.26 -25.17 12.09
N LYS A 364 23.29 -24.55 12.77
CA LYS A 364 22.73 -25.06 14.04
C LYS A 364 21.95 -26.37 13.88
N LEU A 365 21.41 -26.63 12.69
CA LEU A 365 20.78 -27.90 12.32
C LEU A 365 21.78 -28.95 11.82
N GLY A 366 23.09 -28.65 11.82
CA GLY A 366 24.13 -29.56 11.32
C GLY A 366 24.18 -29.67 9.79
N ASN A 367 23.40 -28.89 9.05
CA ASN A 367 23.43 -28.89 7.59
C ASN A 367 24.52 -27.95 7.07
N THR A 368 25.76 -28.40 7.16
CA THR A 368 26.94 -27.59 6.81
C THR A 368 26.99 -27.23 5.31
N LYS A 369 26.52 -28.12 4.43
CA LYS A 369 26.42 -27.83 2.99
C LYS A 369 25.52 -26.63 2.73
N ALA A 370 24.34 -26.59 3.35
CA ALA A 370 23.42 -25.47 3.23
C ALA A 370 23.95 -24.21 3.94
N GLN A 371 24.62 -24.35 5.09
CA GLN A 371 25.27 -23.22 5.77
C GLN A 371 26.28 -22.51 4.85
N ILE A 372 27.15 -23.26 4.17
CA ILE A 372 28.12 -22.70 3.22
C ILE A 372 27.40 -22.01 2.07
N LEU A 373 26.42 -22.68 1.44
CA LEU A 373 25.66 -22.13 0.31
C LEU A 373 25.02 -20.79 0.64
N TYR A 374 24.30 -20.68 1.76
CA TYR A 374 23.63 -19.43 2.13
C TYR A 374 24.61 -18.36 2.64
N SER A 375 25.71 -18.75 3.27
CA SER A 375 26.78 -17.80 3.65
C SER A 375 27.45 -17.19 2.42
N GLN A 376 27.66 -17.98 1.36
CA GLN A 376 28.18 -17.49 0.08
C GLN A 376 27.22 -16.49 -0.57
N LYS A 377 25.90 -16.75 -0.54
CA LYS A 377 24.89 -15.80 -1.03
C LYS A 377 24.90 -14.49 -0.25
N ALA A 378 24.98 -14.56 1.09
CA ALA A 378 25.11 -13.37 1.92
C ALA A 378 26.39 -12.57 1.59
N ALA A 379 27.52 -13.25 1.44
CA ALA A 379 28.81 -12.61 1.11
C ALA A 379 28.84 -12.03 -0.30
N ALA A 380 28.15 -12.64 -1.27
CA ALA A 380 28.04 -12.09 -2.62
C ALA A 380 27.27 -10.76 -2.64
N LEU A 381 26.26 -10.61 -1.78
CA LEU A 381 25.52 -9.34 -1.60
C LEU A 381 26.32 -8.29 -0.81
N ALA A 382 27.32 -8.70 -0.03
CA ALA A 382 28.07 -7.83 0.86
C ALA A 382 29.55 -8.23 0.96
N PRO A 383 30.33 -8.12 -0.13
CA PRO A 383 31.68 -8.69 -0.21
C PRO A 383 32.72 -7.98 0.66
N ARG A 384 32.37 -6.82 1.26
CA ARG A 384 33.23 -6.04 2.15
C ARG A 384 32.66 -5.90 3.57
N ASP A 385 31.65 -6.70 3.92
CA ASP A 385 31.12 -6.74 5.29
C ASP A 385 31.91 -7.76 6.12
N PRO A 386 32.68 -7.31 7.13
CA PRO A 386 33.54 -8.20 7.92
C PRO A 386 32.74 -9.23 8.74
N VAL A 387 31.50 -8.93 9.16
CA VAL A 387 30.67 -9.88 9.91
C VAL A 387 30.20 -11.01 8.99
N ILE A 388 29.77 -10.67 7.77
CA ILE A 388 29.32 -11.65 6.78
C ILE A 388 30.49 -12.52 6.30
N LEU A 389 31.65 -11.90 6.04
CA LEU A 389 32.87 -12.63 5.68
C LEU A 389 33.34 -13.56 6.80
N TYR A 390 33.27 -13.12 8.06
CA TYR A 390 33.58 -13.97 9.21
C TYR A 390 32.64 -15.18 9.28
N ASN A 391 31.34 -14.97 9.08
CA ASN A 391 30.35 -16.05 9.07
C ASN A 391 30.60 -17.06 7.93
N LEU A 392 31.00 -16.59 6.74
CA LEU A 392 31.39 -17.47 5.64
C LEU A 392 32.67 -18.26 5.95
N ALA A 393 33.68 -17.60 6.53
CA ALA A 393 34.91 -18.27 6.95
C ALA A 393 34.62 -19.36 7.98
N TYR A 394 33.75 -19.06 8.95
CA TYR A 394 33.28 -20.04 9.94
C TYR A 394 32.51 -21.20 9.30
N ALA A 395 31.67 -20.93 8.30
CA ALA A 395 30.97 -21.98 7.56
C ALA A 395 31.94 -22.92 6.82
N TYR A 396 33.02 -22.38 6.22
CA TYR A 396 34.06 -23.20 5.62
C TYR A 396 34.85 -24.01 6.65
N ASP A 397 35.16 -23.42 7.81
CA ASP A 397 35.85 -24.11 8.92
C ASP A 397 35.03 -25.33 9.37
N MET A 398 33.75 -25.11 9.73
CA MET A 398 32.84 -26.18 10.14
C MET A 398 32.58 -27.21 9.03
N GLY A 399 32.73 -26.82 7.76
CA GLY A 399 32.58 -27.70 6.61
C GLY A 399 33.84 -28.46 6.21
N GLY A 400 34.91 -28.41 7.01
CA GLY A 400 36.15 -29.13 6.73
C GLY A 400 36.93 -28.55 5.55
N ASN A 401 36.74 -27.26 5.24
CA ASN A 401 37.46 -26.54 4.18
C ASN A 401 38.44 -25.51 4.79
N PRO A 402 39.47 -25.93 5.53
CA PRO A 402 40.34 -25.04 6.30
C PRO A 402 41.09 -24.02 5.44
N SER A 403 41.49 -24.40 4.21
CA SER A 403 42.15 -23.48 3.28
C SER A 403 41.26 -22.29 2.93
N ARG A 404 40.03 -22.54 2.43
CA ARG A 404 39.04 -21.48 2.14
C ARG A 404 38.63 -20.68 3.37
N ALA A 405 38.57 -21.33 4.53
CA ALA A 405 38.30 -20.65 5.79
C ALA A 405 39.40 -19.64 6.13
N ILE A 406 40.68 -20.05 6.09
CA ILE A 406 41.84 -19.17 6.31
C ILE A 406 41.80 -17.99 5.33
N ASP A 407 41.67 -18.25 4.02
CA ASP A 407 41.63 -17.19 3.01
C ASP A 407 40.52 -16.17 3.29
N THR A 408 39.36 -16.64 3.73
CA THR A 408 38.22 -15.78 4.05
C THR A 408 38.44 -15.01 5.37
N TYR A 409 39.02 -15.64 6.40
CA TYR A 409 39.44 -14.93 7.62
C TYR A 409 40.48 -13.85 7.33
N LEU A 410 41.42 -14.10 6.41
CA LEU A 410 42.39 -13.09 5.99
C LEU A 410 41.71 -11.90 5.29
N LYS A 411 40.62 -12.10 4.55
CA LYS A 411 39.81 -10.99 4.02
C LYS A 411 39.18 -10.16 5.15
N VAL A 412 38.69 -10.80 6.21
CA VAL A 412 38.21 -10.09 7.42
C VAL A 412 39.35 -9.26 8.02
N LEU A 413 40.54 -9.83 8.17
CA LEU A 413 41.70 -9.15 8.74
C LEU A 413 42.25 -8.02 7.86
N LYS A 414 42.07 -8.07 6.53
CA LYS A 414 42.36 -6.92 5.66
C LYS A 414 41.46 -5.72 5.96
N LEU A 415 40.20 -5.96 6.30
CA LEU A 415 39.23 -4.90 6.64
C LEU A 415 39.33 -4.48 8.11
N LYS A 416 39.59 -5.43 9.00
CA LYS A 416 39.76 -5.24 10.45
C LYS A 416 41.05 -5.93 10.91
N PRO A 417 42.24 -5.30 10.77
CA PRO A 417 43.52 -5.88 11.15
C PRO A 417 43.66 -6.23 12.64
N ARG A 418 42.73 -5.75 13.46
CA ARG A 418 42.70 -5.97 14.89
C ARG A 418 41.62 -6.95 15.36
N ASP A 419 40.89 -7.58 14.45
CA ASP A 419 39.86 -8.57 14.79
C ASP A 419 40.49 -9.81 15.45
N VAL A 420 40.26 -9.97 16.75
CA VAL A 420 40.87 -11.03 17.56
C VAL A 420 40.29 -12.39 17.20
N ASP A 421 39.00 -12.46 16.90
CA ASP A 421 38.32 -13.71 16.60
C ASP A 421 38.80 -14.27 15.26
N ALA A 422 38.83 -13.45 14.21
CA ALA A 422 39.34 -13.86 12.89
C ALA A 422 40.82 -14.26 12.96
N LEU A 423 41.65 -13.50 13.68
CA LEU A 423 43.06 -13.79 13.83
C LEU A 423 43.30 -15.09 14.61
N SER A 424 42.53 -15.33 15.66
CA SER A 424 42.62 -16.56 16.45
C SER A 424 42.20 -17.80 15.66
N ARG A 425 41.14 -17.70 14.85
CA ARG A 425 40.69 -18.79 13.96
C ARG A 425 41.72 -19.08 12.87
N ALA A 426 42.24 -18.04 12.21
CA ALA A 426 43.29 -18.19 11.21
C ALA A 426 44.58 -18.81 11.80
N ALA A 427 44.99 -18.38 13.00
CA ALA A 427 46.15 -18.95 13.71
C ALA A 427 45.96 -20.44 14.01
N PHE A 428 44.81 -20.79 14.58
CA PHE A 428 44.48 -22.17 14.92
C PHE A 428 44.43 -23.08 13.70
N LEU A 429 43.74 -22.66 12.63
CA LEU A 429 43.65 -23.44 11.40
C LEU A 429 45.00 -23.57 10.69
N SER A 430 45.81 -22.51 10.68
CA SER A 430 47.17 -22.56 10.12
C SER A 430 48.03 -23.57 10.87
N LEU A 431 47.93 -23.61 12.20
CA LEU A 431 48.66 -24.60 13.02
C LEU A 431 48.20 -26.03 12.72
N LYS A 432 46.88 -26.26 12.64
CA LYS A 432 46.30 -27.57 12.30
C LYS A 432 46.72 -28.05 10.90
N MET A 433 46.84 -27.13 9.95
CA MET A 433 47.32 -27.36 8.58
C MET A 433 48.85 -27.46 8.48
N LYS A 434 49.58 -27.39 9.60
CA LYS A 434 51.05 -27.38 9.64
C LYS A 434 51.70 -26.20 8.89
N HIS A 435 50.96 -25.11 8.66
CA HIS A 435 51.49 -23.84 8.16
C HIS A 435 52.14 -23.07 9.31
N TYR A 436 53.21 -23.63 9.88
CA TYR A 436 53.78 -23.19 11.15
C TYR A 436 54.31 -21.75 11.11
N LYS A 437 54.82 -21.30 9.96
CA LYS A 437 55.31 -19.91 9.78
C LYS A 437 54.19 -18.89 9.96
N ASP A 438 53.06 -19.11 9.30
CA ASP A 438 51.88 -18.25 9.41
C ASP A 438 51.24 -18.35 10.79
N ALA A 439 51.10 -19.57 11.32
CA ALA A 439 50.58 -19.80 12.67
C ALA A 439 51.41 -19.05 13.73
N TYR A 440 52.74 -19.14 13.66
CA TYR A 440 53.64 -18.42 14.56
C TYR A 440 53.45 -16.90 14.44
N ARG A 441 53.37 -16.36 13.21
CA ARG A 441 53.12 -14.93 12.98
C ARG A 441 51.80 -14.48 13.62
N TYR A 442 50.72 -15.23 13.41
CA TYR A 442 49.40 -14.90 13.94
C TYR A 442 49.33 -15.02 15.46
N TYR A 443 49.84 -16.11 16.04
CA TYR A 443 49.91 -16.25 17.51
C TYR A 443 50.85 -15.22 18.15
N SER A 444 51.96 -14.84 17.49
CA SER A 444 52.84 -13.79 17.99
C SER A 444 52.09 -12.46 18.11
N SER A 445 51.32 -12.09 17.07
CA SER A 445 50.44 -10.92 17.08
C SER A 445 49.39 -10.97 18.20
N LEU A 446 48.73 -12.12 18.40
CA LEU A 446 47.75 -12.32 19.48
C LEU A 446 48.39 -12.18 20.86
N THR A 447 49.56 -12.78 21.08
CA THR A 447 50.21 -12.79 22.39
C THR A 447 50.87 -11.45 22.76
N LYS A 448 51.10 -10.55 21.80
CA LYS A 448 51.52 -9.16 22.09
C LYS A 448 50.37 -8.36 22.71
N ARG A 449 49.13 -8.68 22.38
CA ARG A 449 47.93 -7.98 22.84
C ARG A 449 47.31 -8.64 24.08
N SER A 450 47.41 -9.95 24.18
CA SER A 450 46.79 -10.72 25.25
C SER A 450 47.72 -11.81 25.76
N GLY A 451 47.99 -11.80 27.06
CA GLY A 451 48.77 -12.84 27.73
C GLY A 451 48.02 -14.16 27.98
N LYS A 452 46.91 -14.42 27.26
CA LYS A 452 46.12 -15.64 27.43
C LYS A 452 46.98 -16.88 27.12
N LEU A 453 46.90 -17.86 28.03
CA LEU A 453 47.75 -19.05 27.98
C LEU A 453 47.55 -19.86 26.68
N ASN A 454 46.33 -19.95 26.16
CA ASN A 454 46.04 -20.68 24.92
C ASN A 454 46.75 -20.09 23.67
N TYR A 455 46.88 -18.77 23.58
CA TYR A 455 47.64 -18.14 22.49
C TYR A 455 49.14 -18.38 22.64
N ILE A 456 49.65 -18.40 23.87
CA ILE A 456 51.06 -18.71 24.15
C ILE A 456 51.34 -20.19 23.84
N LYS A 457 50.42 -21.11 24.16
CA LYS A 457 50.49 -22.52 23.74
C LYS A 457 50.56 -22.64 22.22
N GLY A 458 49.66 -21.96 21.50
CA GLY A 458 49.67 -21.96 20.04
C GLY A 458 50.97 -21.40 19.45
N LEU A 459 51.53 -20.34 20.05
CA LEU A 459 52.83 -19.78 19.68
C LEU A 459 53.96 -20.81 19.86
N LEU A 460 54.00 -21.48 21.01
CA LEU A 460 54.99 -22.51 21.32
C LEU A 460 54.87 -23.71 20.38
N SER A 461 53.66 -24.25 20.18
CA SER A 461 53.44 -25.35 19.23
C SER A 461 53.84 -24.97 17.79
N SER A 462 53.60 -23.72 17.39
CA SER A 462 54.04 -23.23 16.07
C SER A 462 55.57 -23.13 15.99
N ALA A 463 56.24 -22.70 17.06
CA ALA A 463 57.70 -22.63 17.13
C ALA A 463 58.35 -24.01 17.06
N ILE A 464 57.81 -24.98 17.81
CA ILE A 464 58.25 -26.38 17.78
C ILE A 464 58.09 -26.96 16.37
N GLY A 465 56.96 -26.72 15.71
CA GLY A 465 56.72 -27.17 14.33
C GLY A 465 57.67 -26.53 13.32
N LEU A 466 58.12 -25.29 13.55
CA LEU A 466 59.15 -24.63 12.74
C LEU A 466 60.56 -25.20 12.95
N LYS A 467 60.79 -25.93 14.05
CA LYS A 467 62.12 -26.39 14.49
C LYS A 467 63.14 -25.25 14.59
N ASP A 468 62.67 -24.06 14.97
CA ASP A 468 63.48 -22.85 15.11
C ASP A 468 63.79 -22.64 16.60
N PRO A 469 65.05 -22.86 17.03
CA PRO A 469 65.39 -22.89 18.45
C PRO A 469 65.17 -21.53 19.13
N ASP A 470 65.43 -20.40 18.44
CA ASP A 470 65.19 -19.07 19.00
C ASP A 470 63.71 -18.82 19.29
N LYS A 471 62.85 -19.20 18.33
CA LYS A 471 61.40 -19.07 18.48
C LYS A 471 60.88 -19.99 19.58
N ILE A 472 61.42 -21.19 19.72
CA ILE A 472 61.06 -22.13 20.79
C ILE A 472 61.47 -21.56 22.15
N ILE A 473 62.72 -21.12 22.30
CA ILE A 473 63.22 -20.52 23.55
C ILE A 473 62.35 -19.34 23.97
N LEU A 474 62.04 -18.43 23.04
CA LEU A 474 61.20 -17.26 23.31
C LEU A 474 59.79 -17.67 23.76
N ALA A 475 59.15 -18.60 23.05
CA ALA A 475 57.79 -19.03 23.36
C ALA A 475 57.72 -19.83 24.67
N SER A 476 58.67 -20.74 24.92
CA SER A 476 58.79 -21.53 26.15
C SER A 476 58.99 -20.63 27.36
N LYS A 477 59.90 -19.64 27.31
CA LYS A 477 60.07 -18.65 28.38
C LYS A 477 58.77 -17.90 28.67
N LYS A 478 58.05 -17.48 27.62
CA LYS A 478 56.77 -16.77 27.78
C LYS A 478 55.71 -17.66 28.41
N TYR A 479 55.67 -18.94 28.08
CA TYR A 479 54.76 -19.93 28.66
C TYR A 479 55.08 -20.21 30.13
N LEU A 480 56.35 -20.46 30.45
CA LEU A 480 56.82 -20.81 31.79
C LEU A 480 56.72 -19.66 32.80
N LYS A 481 56.65 -18.41 32.34
CA LYS A 481 56.25 -17.25 33.16
C LYS A 481 54.80 -17.34 33.65
N LYS A 482 53.93 -18.09 32.97
CA LYS A 482 52.50 -18.22 33.28
C LYS A 482 52.16 -19.54 33.95
N LYS A 483 52.80 -20.62 33.53
CA LYS A 483 52.54 -21.96 34.07
C LYS A 483 53.84 -22.77 34.07
N LYS A 484 54.21 -23.28 35.24
CA LYS A 484 55.27 -24.29 35.36
C LYS A 484 54.80 -25.60 34.74
N ASP A 485 55.60 -26.19 33.88
CA ASP A 485 55.19 -27.31 33.03
C ASP A 485 56.42 -28.09 32.59
N TYR A 486 56.48 -29.36 33.02
CA TYR A 486 57.63 -30.24 32.81
C TYR A 486 58.00 -30.36 31.32
N GLU A 487 57.03 -30.64 30.46
CA GLU A 487 57.26 -30.85 29.02
C GLU A 487 57.83 -29.60 28.35
N VAL A 488 57.44 -28.41 28.83
CA VAL A 488 57.94 -27.14 28.28
C VAL A 488 59.35 -26.82 28.77
N GLU A 489 59.70 -27.18 30.01
CA GLU A 489 61.09 -27.09 30.50
C GLU A 489 62.01 -28.05 29.73
N ILE A 490 61.56 -29.28 29.44
CA ILE A 490 62.29 -30.23 28.58
C ILE A 490 62.47 -29.66 27.17
N THR A 491 61.39 -29.16 26.57
CA THR A 491 61.44 -28.52 25.24
C THR A 491 62.40 -27.33 25.22
N LEU A 492 62.42 -26.53 26.30
CA LEU A 492 63.34 -25.39 26.45
C LEU A 492 64.79 -25.85 26.54
N GLY A 493 65.07 -26.91 27.31
CA GLY A 493 66.41 -27.51 27.40
C GLY A 493 66.94 -27.94 26.04
N TYR A 494 66.15 -28.72 25.30
CA TYR A 494 66.53 -29.18 23.96
C TYR A 494 66.72 -28.02 22.97
N ALA A 495 65.89 -26.98 23.04
CA ALA A 495 66.02 -25.83 22.15
C ALA A 495 67.32 -25.06 22.39
N TYR A 496 67.77 -24.93 23.64
CA TYR A 496 69.06 -24.34 23.96
C TYR A 496 70.23 -25.20 23.47
N GLU A 497 70.20 -26.52 23.64
CA GLU A 497 71.24 -27.39 23.09
C GLU A 497 71.30 -27.32 21.56
N SER A 498 70.13 -27.29 20.91
CA SER A 498 70.04 -27.13 19.45
C SER A 498 70.60 -25.79 18.97
N ARG A 499 70.43 -24.70 19.74
CA ARG A 499 71.03 -23.41 19.40
C ARG A 499 72.54 -23.43 19.64
N ALA A 500 72.97 -23.90 20.81
CA ALA A 500 74.37 -24.02 21.20
C ALA A 500 75.24 -24.78 20.17
N ALA A 501 74.66 -25.75 19.47
CA ALA A 501 75.35 -26.48 18.40
C ALA A 501 75.79 -25.61 17.21
N ASN A 502 75.17 -24.44 17.02
CA ASN A 502 75.41 -23.52 15.90
C ASN A 502 76.01 -22.17 16.34
N GLU A 503 76.36 -22.03 17.63
CA GLU A 503 76.80 -20.76 18.21
C GLU A 503 78.33 -20.66 18.34
N SER A 504 78.82 -19.42 18.47
CA SER A 504 80.21 -19.13 18.80
C SER A 504 80.59 -19.70 20.19
N HIS A 505 81.88 -19.85 20.48
CA HIS A 505 82.36 -20.50 21.70
C HIS A 505 81.73 -19.94 23.00
N GLU A 506 81.60 -18.62 23.13
CA GLU A 506 81.03 -18.01 24.33
C GLU A 506 79.50 -18.18 24.43
N GLU A 507 78.81 -17.99 23.30
CA GLU A 507 77.34 -18.11 23.21
C GLU A 507 76.91 -19.57 23.40
N ARG A 508 77.69 -20.50 22.88
CA ARG A 508 77.52 -21.94 23.08
C ARG A 508 77.55 -22.32 24.55
N ILE A 509 78.54 -21.85 25.32
CA ILE A 509 78.61 -22.13 26.77
C ILE A 509 77.40 -21.53 27.49
N ARG A 510 76.99 -20.31 27.14
CA ARG A 510 75.83 -19.64 27.73
C ARG A 510 74.54 -20.42 27.51
N ASP A 511 74.35 -20.96 26.30
CA ASP A 511 73.18 -21.76 25.98
C ASP A 511 73.21 -23.13 26.65
N LEU A 512 74.36 -23.81 26.70
CA LEU A 512 74.49 -25.07 27.45
C LEU A 512 74.20 -24.89 28.95
N LYS A 513 74.67 -23.79 29.56
CA LYS A 513 74.33 -23.44 30.95
C LYS A 513 72.83 -23.19 31.11
N SER A 514 72.19 -22.57 30.12
CA SER A 514 70.74 -22.36 30.10
C SER A 514 69.95 -23.65 29.91
N ALA A 515 70.43 -24.57 29.08
CA ALA A 515 69.89 -25.92 28.91
C ALA A 515 69.96 -26.71 30.22
N LEU A 516 71.14 -26.72 30.87
CA LEU A 516 71.35 -27.37 32.17
C LEU A 516 70.37 -26.84 33.23
N LYS A 517 70.11 -25.53 33.24
CA LYS A 517 69.13 -24.94 34.14
C LYS A 517 67.72 -25.44 33.85
N ALA A 518 67.30 -25.45 32.57
CA ALA A 518 65.98 -25.94 32.18
C ALA A 518 65.77 -27.42 32.56
N TYR A 519 66.77 -28.29 32.37
CA TYR A 519 66.67 -29.69 32.81
C TYR A 519 66.60 -29.85 34.33
N LYS A 520 67.34 -29.04 35.10
CA LYS A 520 67.22 -29.03 36.56
C LYS A 520 65.83 -28.58 37.01
N ASP A 521 65.28 -27.55 36.36
CA ASP A 521 63.94 -27.06 36.65
C ASP A 521 62.87 -28.12 36.26
N ALA A 522 63.06 -28.85 35.15
CA ALA A 522 62.22 -29.99 34.79
C ALA A 522 62.30 -31.13 35.83
N LEU A 523 63.50 -31.50 36.28
CA LEU A 523 63.70 -32.54 37.32
C LEU A 523 63.04 -32.15 38.64
N ARG A 524 63.07 -30.86 39.03
CA ARG A 524 62.35 -30.39 40.22
C ARG A 524 60.85 -30.55 40.11
N LEU A 525 60.28 -30.38 38.91
CA LEU A 525 58.85 -30.57 38.67
C LEU A 525 58.47 -32.06 38.63
N LYS A 526 59.36 -32.93 38.16
CA LYS A 526 59.16 -34.38 38.09
C LYS A 526 60.46 -35.14 38.43
N PRO A 527 60.70 -35.46 39.73
CA PRO A 527 61.96 -36.04 40.20
C PRO A 527 62.30 -37.42 39.64
N ASP A 528 61.28 -38.20 39.25
CA ASP A 528 61.36 -39.55 38.68
C ASP A 528 61.54 -39.56 37.15
N ALA A 529 61.62 -38.39 36.51
CA ALA A 529 61.75 -38.31 35.05
C ALA A 529 63.16 -38.70 34.58
N THR A 530 63.23 -39.66 33.65
CA THR A 530 64.50 -40.17 33.08
C THR A 530 65.22 -39.13 32.24
N VAL A 531 64.50 -38.41 31.37
CA VAL A 531 65.10 -37.43 30.43
C VAL A 531 66.02 -36.41 31.12
N PRO A 532 65.60 -35.66 32.15
CA PRO A 532 66.50 -34.72 32.81
C PRO A 532 67.61 -35.43 33.61
N GLN A 533 67.37 -36.64 34.17
CA GLN A 533 68.41 -37.40 34.87
C GLN A 533 69.56 -37.81 33.94
N GLU A 534 69.25 -38.15 32.69
CA GLU A 534 70.22 -38.49 31.64
C GLU A 534 70.89 -37.24 31.05
N ARG A 535 70.11 -36.20 30.68
CA ARG A 535 70.64 -35.01 30.02
C ARG A 535 71.49 -34.12 30.92
N ILE A 536 71.23 -34.06 32.24
CA ILE A 536 71.99 -33.19 33.17
C ILE A 536 73.50 -33.55 33.20
N PRO A 537 73.90 -34.82 33.42
CA PRO A 537 75.30 -35.23 33.32
C PRO A 537 75.91 -34.94 31.95
N GLU A 538 75.21 -35.25 30.85
CA GLU A 538 75.71 -35.05 29.49
C GLU A 538 75.98 -33.57 29.18
N VAL A 539 75.03 -32.68 29.51
CA VAL A 539 75.19 -31.24 29.30
C VAL A 539 76.32 -30.67 30.16
N LYS A 540 76.52 -31.18 31.39
CA LYS A 540 77.69 -30.79 32.22
C LYS A 540 79.01 -31.15 31.54
N ILE A 541 79.10 -32.33 30.95
CA ILE A 541 80.29 -32.76 30.20
C ILE A 541 80.50 -31.85 28.98
N GLN A 542 79.43 -31.54 28.23
CA GLN A 542 79.52 -30.61 27.09
C GLN A 542 79.99 -29.20 27.52
N ILE A 543 79.53 -28.68 28.65
CA ILE A 543 79.99 -27.40 29.20
C ILE A 543 81.48 -27.45 29.50
N LEU A 544 81.96 -28.50 30.19
CA LEU A 544 83.37 -28.66 30.54
C LEU A 544 84.28 -28.79 29.31
N ARG A 545 83.83 -29.51 28.27
CA ARG A 545 84.56 -29.63 27.00
C ARG A 545 84.64 -28.26 26.31
N ALA A 546 83.51 -27.57 26.22
CA ALA A 546 83.45 -26.24 25.63
C ALA A 546 84.33 -25.24 26.40
N GLU A 547 84.31 -25.21 27.73
CA GLU A 547 85.15 -24.32 28.55
C GLU A 547 86.66 -24.59 28.37
N LYS A 548 87.05 -25.81 28.01
CA LYS A 548 88.45 -26.20 27.72
C LYS A 548 88.86 -26.01 26.26
N GLY A 549 87.98 -25.49 25.40
CA GLY A 549 88.25 -25.36 23.96
C GLY A 549 88.36 -26.70 23.23
N ILE A 550 87.89 -27.80 23.83
CA ILE A 550 87.92 -29.14 23.23
C ILE A 550 86.68 -29.26 22.35
N GLY A 551 86.89 -29.40 21.04
CA GLY A 551 85.83 -29.68 20.06
C GLY A 551 85.02 -30.92 20.44
N ASN A 552 83.78 -31.01 19.94
CA ASN A 552 82.82 -32.03 20.36
C ASN A 552 83.31 -33.47 20.20
#